data_AF-A0A7K9K7W8-F1
#
_entry.id   AF-A0A7K9K7W8-F1
#
_cell.length_a   1.000
_cell.length_b   1.000
_cell.length_c   1.000
_cell.angle_alpha   90.00
_cell.angle_beta   90.00
_cell.angle_gamma   90.00
#
_symmetry.space_group_name_H-M   'P 1'
#
loop_
_entity.id
_entity.type
_entity.pdbx_description
1 polymer ?
#
loop_
_entity_poly.entity_id
_entity_poly.type
_entity_poly.pdbx_seq_one_letter_code
_entity_poly.pdbx_strand_id
1 'polypeptide(L)'
;RPRRQPEPEGSQGDTDPATAPESGDEHDREQWHRLSPPIGSPATRQRYKADFGAELRRYKELCAHMDGVNDRLAQLAQQLDQEPEDSA
;
A
#
# COMPACT_ATOMS: atom_id res chain seq x y z
N ARG A 1 -37.91 17.82 35.81
CA ARG A 1 -36.68 18.63 35.93
C ARG A 1 -35.78 18.39 34.69
N PRO A 2 -34.95 19.36 34.31
CA PRO A 2 -34.72 19.74 32.91
C PRO A 2 -33.30 19.42 32.38
N ARG A 3 -33.13 19.70 31.08
CA ARG A 3 -31.97 20.39 30.44
C ARG A 3 -30.98 19.52 29.63
N ARG A 4 -31.10 19.72 28.30
CA ARG A 4 -30.05 19.97 27.27
C ARG A 4 -28.66 19.37 27.51
N GLN A 5 -28.14 18.64 26.53
CA GLN A 5 -27.06 19.12 25.64
C GLN A 5 -27.12 18.34 24.29
N PRO A 6 -26.86 18.99 23.15
CA PRO A 6 -26.65 18.37 21.84
C PRO A 6 -25.19 17.90 21.65
N GLU A 7 -25.04 16.85 20.84
CA GLU A 7 -23.92 16.27 20.08
C GLU A 7 -22.45 16.53 20.52
N PRO A 8 -21.61 15.51 20.36
CA PRO A 8 -20.51 15.69 19.43
C PRO A 8 -20.68 14.74 18.25
N GLU A 9 -20.72 15.34 17.05
CA GLU A 9 -20.31 14.69 15.80
C GLU A 9 -18.98 13.98 16.05
N GLY A 10 -19.07 12.70 16.39
CA GLY A 10 -18.03 11.77 16.04
C GLY A 10 -18.05 11.73 14.53
N SER A 11 -17.15 12.49 13.91
CA SER A 11 -16.70 12.25 12.54
C SER A 11 -16.25 10.78 12.52
N GLN A 12 -17.22 9.90 12.29
CA GLN A 12 -17.01 8.47 12.17
C GLN A 12 -16.32 8.35 10.84
N GLY A 13 -14.98 8.24 10.91
CA GLY A 13 -14.09 8.30 9.76
C GLY A 13 -14.69 7.58 8.59
N ASP A 14 -15.11 8.37 7.59
CA ASP A 14 -15.47 7.93 6.26
C ASP A 14 -14.16 7.55 5.54
N THR A 15 -13.51 6.54 6.10
CA THR A 15 -12.48 5.79 5.43
C THR A 15 -13.07 4.40 5.32
N ASP A 16 -14.04 4.29 4.43
CA ASP A 16 -14.31 3.03 3.75
C ASP A 16 -12.93 2.55 3.24
N PRO A 17 -12.34 1.48 3.80
CA PRO A 17 -11.15 0.90 3.19
C PRO A 17 -11.64 0.23 1.90
N ALA A 18 -11.82 1.03 0.85
CA ALA A 18 -11.99 0.60 -0.51
C ALA A 18 -10.68 0.00 -1.01
N THR A 19 -10.33 -1.14 -0.42
CA THR A 19 -9.42 -2.13 -0.95
C THR A 19 -10.01 -3.45 -0.52
N ALA A 20 -11.03 -3.87 -1.27
CA ALA A 20 -11.51 -5.24 -1.21
C ALA A 20 -10.30 -6.19 -1.34
N PRO A 21 -9.99 -7.02 -0.33
CA PRO A 21 -8.97 -8.04 -0.46
C PRO A 21 -9.59 -9.26 -1.15
N GLU A 22 -10.06 -9.10 -2.39
CA GLU A 22 -10.57 -10.22 -3.20
C GLU A 22 -9.84 -10.31 -4.55
N SER A 23 -8.52 -10.17 -4.51
CA SER A 23 -7.66 -10.59 -5.64
C SER A 23 -6.34 -11.17 -5.16
N GLY A 24 -6.32 -11.73 -3.95
CA GLY A 24 -5.30 -12.72 -3.61
C GLY A 24 -5.69 -14.00 -4.30
N ASP A 25 -5.24 -14.16 -5.55
CA ASP A 25 -5.46 -15.34 -6.40
C ASP A 25 -5.21 -16.58 -5.54
N GLU A 26 -6.16 -17.52 -5.50
CA GLU A 26 -6.05 -18.70 -4.63
C GLU A 26 -4.75 -19.46 -4.90
N HIS A 27 -4.28 -19.39 -6.16
CA HIS A 27 -2.98 -19.88 -6.63
C HIS A 27 -1.78 -19.31 -5.85
N ASP A 28 -1.82 -18.04 -5.44
CA ASP A 28 -0.78 -17.43 -4.61
C ASP A 28 -0.80 -18.02 -3.20
N ARG A 29 -1.98 -18.34 -2.65
CA ARG A 29 -2.07 -18.94 -1.30
C ARG A 29 -1.40 -20.31 -1.26
N GLU A 30 -1.69 -21.20 -2.21
CA GLU A 30 -1.02 -22.50 -2.28
C GLU A 30 0.50 -22.36 -2.46
N GLN A 31 0.94 -21.40 -3.26
CA GLN A 31 2.37 -21.15 -3.48
C GLN A 31 3.05 -20.65 -2.21
N TRP A 32 2.45 -19.68 -1.50
CA TRP A 32 2.96 -19.19 -0.22
C TRP A 32 2.96 -20.27 0.86
N HIS A 33 1.97 -21.16 0.89
CA HIS A 33 1.95 -22.30 1.80
C HIS A 33 3.07 -23.32 1.52
N ARG A 34 3.50 -23.45 0.26
CA ARG A 34 4.66 -24.29 -0.11
C ARG A 34 5.99 -23.63 0.24
N LEU A 35 6.13 -22.32 0.00
CA LEU A 35 7.37 -21.57 0.24
C LEU A 35 7.59 -21.24 1.73
N SER A 36 6.51 -20.94 2.44
CA SER A 36 6.47 -20.52 3.83
C SER A 36 5.42 -21.32 4.61
N PRO A 37 5.68 -22.62 4.87
CA PRO A 37 4.77 -23.46 5.64
C PRO A 37 4.57 -22.94 7.08
N PRO A 38 3.51 -23.39 7.79
CA PRO A 38 3.22 -22.97 9.16
C PRO A 38 4.41 -23.09 10.11
N ILE A 39 4.54 -22.11 11.01
CA ILE A 39 5.67 -22.01 11.93
C ILE A 39 5.55 -23.09 13.01
N GLY A 40 6.41 -24.11 12.94
CA GLY A 40 6.50 -25.16 13.97
C GLY A 40 7.54 -24.90 15.07
N SER A 41 8.40 -23.88 14.93
CA SER A 41 9.47 -23.61 15.90
C SER A 41 9.87 -22.13 16.00
N PRO A 42 10.47 -21.70 17.13
CA PRO A 42 11.06 -20.37 17.25
C PRO A 42 12.17 -20.10 16.23
N ALA A 43 12.97 -21.11 15.89
CA ALA A 43 14.03 -20.96 14.88
C ALA A 43 13.44 -20.68 13.49
N THR A 44 12.39 -21.40 13.10
CA THR A 44 11.63 -21.15 11.86
C THR A 44 11.06 -19.73 11.84
N ARG A 45 10.52 -19.26 12.97
CA ARG A 45 10.00 -17.90 13.11
C ARG A 45 11.08 -16.84 12.85
N GLN A 46 12.27 -17.01 13.43
CA GLN A 46 13.35 -16.05 13.26
C GLN A 46 13.88 -16.02 11.82
N ARG A 47 13.94 -17.18 11.16
CA ARG A 47 14.29 -17.25 9.73
C ARG A 47 13.30 -16.46 8.88
N TYR A 48 12.00 -16.74 9.01
CA TYR A 48 10.98 -16.01 8.25
C TYR A 48 10.98 -14.50 8.54
N LYS A 49 11.25 -14.11 9.79
CA LYS A 49 11.38 -12.69 10.15
C LYS A 49 12.57 -12.03 9.43
N ALA A 50 13.70 -12.71 9.33
CA ALA A 50 14.88 -12.21 8.62
C ALA A 50 14.60 -12.09 7.11
N ASP A 51 14.03 -13.13 6.51
CA ASP A 51 13.69 -13.17 5.08
C ASP A 51 12.67 -12.06 4.75
N PHE A 52 11.61 -11.94 5.54
CA PHE A 52 10.63 -10.87 5.40
C PHE A 52 11.25 -9.48 5.54
N GLY A 53 12.17 -9.29 6.50
CA GLY A 53 12.86 -8.02 6.68
C GLY A 53 13.76 -7.64 5.51
N ALA A 54 14.37 -8.62 4.83
CA ALA A 54 15.14 -8.39 3.61
C ALA A 54 14.24 -7.99 2.44
N GLU A 55 13.19 -8.78 2.18
CA GLU A 55 12.26 -8.52 1.07
C GLU A 55 11.45 -7.23 1.28
N LEU A 56 11.08 -6.90 2.52
CA LEU A 56 10.38 -5.65 2.81
C LEU A 56 11.24 -4.41 2.47
N ARG A 57 12.56 -4.48 2.68
CA ARG A 57 13.45 -3.38 2.28
C ARG A 57 13.46 -3.21 0.77
N ARG A 58 13.64 -4.31 0.04
CA ARG A 58 13.61 -4.31 -1.42
C ARG A 58 12.27 -3.82 -1.98
N TYR A 59 11.16 -4.26 -1.39
CA TYR A 59 9.82 -3.81 -1.75
C TYR A 59 9.69 -2.28 -1.60
N LYS A 60 10.14 -1.73 -0.47
CA LYS A 60 10.10 -0.27 -0.23
C LYS A 60 10.98 0.50 -1.21
N GLU A 61 12.15 -0.01 -1.56
CA GLU A 61 13.02 0.58 -2.58
C GLU A 61 12.32 0.62 -3.94
N LEU A 62 11.61 -0.45 -4.31
CA LEU A 62 10.83 -0.51 -5.55
C LEU A 62 9.66 0.48 -5.54
N CYS A 63 8.92 0.57 -4.43
CA CYS A 63 7.86 1.58 -4.29
C CYS A 63 8.42 2.99 -4.49
N ALA A 64 9.51 3.35 -3.79
CA ALA A 64 10.12 4.66 -3.91
C ALA A 64 10.61 4.94 -5.35
N HIS A 65 11.10 3.93 -6.05
CA HIS A 65 11.47 4.05 -7.46
C HIS A 65 10.25 4.34 -8.35
N MET A 66 9.16 3.59 -8.17
CA MET A 66 7.92 3.78 -8.91
C MET A 66 7.30 5.16 -8.64
N ASP A 67 7.33 5.61 -7.38
CA ASP A 67 6.88 6.95 -7.00
C ASP A 67 7.71 8.01 -7.72
N GLY A 68 9.04 7.87 -7.75
CA GLY A 68 9.91 8.79 -8.49
C GLY A 68 9.65 8.80 -10.00
N VAL A 69 9.29 7.66 -10.59
CA VAL A 69 8.88 7.60 -12.01
C VAL A 69 7.56 8.34 -12.22
N ASN A 70 6.57 8.10 -11.36
CA ASN A 70 5.26 8.75 -11.41
C ASN A 70 5.38 10.27 -11.24
N ASP A 71 6.21 10.73 -10.30
CA ASP A 71 6.48 12.15 -10.08
C ASP A 71 7.07 12.82 -11.34
N ARG A 72 8.02 12.15 -11.99
CA ARG A 72 8.62 12.66 -13.23
C ARG A 72 7.61 12.71 -14.37
N LEU A 73 6.73 11.71 -14.49
CA LEU A 73 5.66 11.71 -15.49
C LEU A 73 4.68 12.86 -15.23
N ALA A 74 4.29 13.08 -13.98
CA ALA A 74 3.41 14.20 -13.62
C ALA A 74 4.05 15.56 -13.93
N GLN A 75 5.34 15.73 -13.63
CA GLN A 75 6.08 16.94 -13.98
C GLN A 75 6.15 17.18 -15.49
N LEU A 76 6.35 16.12 -16.29
CA LEU A 76 6.38 16.23 -17.75
C LEU A 76 4.99 16.55 -18.32
N ALA A 77 3.93 15.94 -17.78
CA ALA A 77 2.56 16.26 -18.16
C ALA A 77 2.25 17.74 -17.91
N GLN A 78 2.61 18.26 -16.73
CA GLN A 78 2.43 19.67 -16.42
C GLN A 78 3.24 20.58 -17.36
N GLN A 79 4.48 20.21 -17.71
CA GLN A 79 5.28 20.98 -18.66
C GLN A 79 4.61 21.05 -20.04
N LEU A 80 4.11 19.92 -20.53
CA LEU A 80 3.37 19.88 -21.80
C LEU A 80 2.13 20.76 -21.78
N ASP A 81 1.39 20.80 -20.66
CA ASP A 81 0.23 21.67 -20.51
C ASP A 81 0.57 23.17 -20.50
N GLN A 82 1.82 23.55 -20.22
CA GLN A 82 2.28 24.94 -20.22
C GLN A 82 2.97 25.36 -21.52
N GLU A 83 3.33 24.41 -22.38
CA GLU A 83 3.92 24.72 -23.68
C GLU A 83 2.84 25.31 -24.61
N PRO A 84 3.11 26.42 -25.32
CA PRO A 84 2.19 26.95 -26.31
C PRO A 84 1.93 25.93 -27.43
N GLU A 85 0.67 25.78 -27.86
CA GLU A 85 0.29 24.89 -28.97
C GLU A 85 0.99 25.25 -30.31
N ASP A 86 1.58 26.45 -30.42
CA ASP A 86 2.28 26.98 -31.59
C ASP A 86 3.83 26.85 -31.53
N SER A 87 4.40 26.09 -30.58
CA SER A 87 5.85 25.90 -30.44
C SER A 87 6.51 25.00 -31.52
N ALA A 88 5.92 24.87 -32.73
CA ALA A 88 6.43 24.04 -33.84
C ALA A 88 6.93 24.87 -35.04
#